data_AF-A0A949J5Q3-F1
#
_entry.id   AF-A0A949J5Q3-F1
#
_cell.length_a   1.000
_cell.length_b   1.000
_cell.length_c   1.000
_cell.angle_alpha   90.00
_cell.angle_beta   90.00
_cell.angle_gamma   90.00
#
_symmetry.space_group_name_H-M   'P 1'
#
loop_
_entity.id
_entity.type
_entity.pdbx_description
1 polymer ?
#
loop_
_entity_poly.entity_id
_entity_poly.type
_entity_poly.pdbx_seq_one_letter_code
_entity_poly.pdbx_strand_id
1 'polypeptide(L)'
;MKELPKSERPRERLARLGAEHLSLPELLAILISAGSRKGCDVGQIAVALLNRFDGDITQLFSASIEELLTIEGIGFVKACQIKAVFELANRIAAFYGQ
;
A
#
# COMPACT_ATOMS: atom_id res chain seq x y z
N MET A 1 0.72 -15.43 12.96
CA MET A 1 0.55 -16.05 11.63
C MET A 1 1.92 -16.42 11.10
N LYS A 2 2.02 -17.49 10.30
CA LYS A 2 3.27 -18.04 9.76
C LYS A 2 4.08 -16.92 9.10
N GLU A 3 5.31 -16.71 9.54
CA GLU A 3 6.24 -15.90 8.77
C GLU A 3 6.33 -16.49 7.36
N LEU A 4 5.98 -15.70 6.35
CA LEU A 4 6.20 -16.10 4.98
C LEU A 4 7.69 -16.46 4.83
N PRO A 5 8.02 -17.56 4.12
CA PRO A 5 9.39 -17.83 3.71
C PRO A 5 10.00 -16.56 3.13
N LYS A 6 11.29 -16.30 3.38
CA LYS A 6 11.92 -15.05 2.92
C LYS A 6 11.70 -14.77 1.43
N SER A 7 11.67 -15.82 0.60
CA SER A 7 11.41 -15.73 -0.85
C SER A 7 9.99 -15.30 -1.23
N GLU A 8 9.03 -15.45 -0.33
CA GLU A 8 7.62 -15.14 -0.50
C GLU A 8 7.25 -13.78 0.09
N ARG A 9 8.20 -13.12 0.78
CA ARG A 9 7.97 -11.78 1.32
C ARG A 9 7.89 -10.77 0.16
N PRO A 10 6.99 -9.77 0.25
CA PRO A 10 6.74 -8.85 -0.86
C PRO A 10 7.99 -8.15 -1.42
N ARG A 11 8.90 -7.68 -0.56
CA ARG A 11 10.10 -6.95 -1.03
C ARG A 11 11.05 -7.86 -1.81
N GLU A 12 11.24 -9.07 -1.30
CA GLU A 12 12.07 -10.10 -1.91
C GLU A 12 11.44 -10.62 -3.21
N ARG A 13 10.11 -10.76 -3.26
CA ARG A 13 9.38 -11.03 -4.50
C ARG A 13 9.54 -9.90 -5.51
N LEU A 14 9.43 -8.63 -5.09
CA LEU A 14 9.63 -7.47 -5.97
C LEU A 14 11.02 -7.48 -6.58
N ALA A 15 12.07 -7.74 -5.78
CA ALA A 15 13.45 -7.79 -6.26
C ALA A 15 13.70 -8.97 -7.23
N ARG A 16 13.01 -10.10 -7.04
CA ARG A 16 13.19 -11.32 -7.84
C ARG A 16 12.34 -11.37 -9.10
N LEU A 17 11.09 -10.90 -9.02
CA LEU A 17 10.07 -11.08 -10.04
C LEU A 17 9.71 -9.78 -10.77
N GLY A 18 10.02 -8.60 -10.21
CA GLY A 18 9.51 -7.33 -10.71
C GLY A 18 8.13 -6.98 -10.14
N ALA A 19 7.82 -5.68 -10.11
CA ALA A 19 6.62 -5.15 -9.49
C ALA A 19 5.32 -5.57 -10.21
N GLU A 20 5.39 -5.83 -11.51
CA GLU A 20 4.29 -6.27 -12.37
C GLU A 20 3.78 -7.68 -12.03
N HIS A 21 4.57 -8.46 -11.28
CA HIS A 21 4.21 -9.80 -10.82
C HIS A 21 3.65 -9.84 -9.38
N LEU A 22 3.50 -8.67 -8.75
CA LEU A 22 2.94 -8.55 -7.40
C LEU A 22 1.48 -8.13 -7.48
N SER A 23 0.68 -8.64 -6.55
CA SER A 23 -0.68 -8.17 -6.37
C SER A 23 -0.71 -6.75 -5.77
N LEU A 24 -1.81 -6.04 -5.96
CA LEU A 24 -1.98 -4.69 -5.43
C LEU A 24 -1.79 -4.61 -3.89
N PRO A 25 -2.35 -5.53 -3.06
CA PRO A 25 -2.05 -5.57 -1.63
C PRO A 25 -0.56 -5.74 -1.32
N GLU A 26 0.20 -6.48 -2.12
CA GLU A 26 1.63 -6.66 -1.90
C GLU A 26 2.41 -5.39 -2.19
N LEU A 27 2.06 -4.67 -3.26
CA LEU A 27 2.63 -3.37 -3.58
C LEU A 27 2.35 -2.36 -2.45
N LEU A 28 1.12 -2.32 -1.95
CA LEU A 28 0.73 -1.48 -0.82
C LEU A 28 1.48 -1.86 0.46
N ALA A 29 1.66 -3.16 0.74
CA ALA A 29 2.41 -3.64 1.90
C ALA A 29 3.88 -3.21 1.87
N ILE A 30 4.50 -3.23 0.68
CA ILE A 30 5.87 -2.73 0.49
C ILE A 30 5.93 -1.23 0.77
N LEU A 31 4.99 -0.46 0.23
CA LEU A 31 4.93 0.99 0.37
C LEU A 31 4.83 1.41 1.84
N ILE A 32 3.88 0.85 2.60
CA ILE A 32 3.67 1.22 4.02
C ILE A 32 4.74 0.63 4.96
N SER A 33 5.55 -0.30 4.45
CA SER A 33 6.82 -0.82 4.98
C SER A 33 6.84 -1.52 6.34
N ALA A 34 5.88 -1.28 7.23
CA ALA A 34 5.85 -1.89 8.55
C ALA A 34 4.41 -2.14 8.99
N GLY A 35 4.24 -3.15 9.85
CA GLY A 35 2.99 -3.41 10.55
C GLY A 35 2.60 -2.29 11.52
N SER A 36 1.61 -2.55 12.35
CA SER A 36 1.16 -1.65 13.42
C SER A 36 1.88 -1.99 14.72
N ARG A 37 2.13 -0.99 15.58
CA ARG A 37 2.56 -1.23 16.98
C ARG A 37 1.52 -2.02 17.78
N LYS A 38 0.27 -2.07 17.31
CA LYS A 38 -0.84 -2.86 17.89
C LYS A 38 -0.88 -4.31 17.39
N GLY A 39 0.12 -4.76 16.63
CA GLY A 39 0.24 -6.16 16.20
C GLY A 39 -0.41 -6.49 14.86
N CYS A 40 -1.03 -5.54 14.15
CA CYS A 40 -1.49 -5.77 12.78
C CYS A 40 -0.31 -5.99 11.84
N ASP A 41 -0.30 -7.11 11.13
CA ASP A 41 0.70 -7.39 10.10
C ASP A 41 0.54 -6.42 8.92
N VAL A 42 1.65 -6.06 8.28
CA VAL A 42 1.68 -5.15 7.13
C VAL A 42 0.81 -5.65 5.97
N GLY A 43 0.78 -6.97 5.74
CA GLY A 43 -0.09 -7.58 4.74
C GLY A 43 -1.57 -7.42 5.09
N GLN A 44 -1.93 -7.55 6.37
CA GLN A 44 -3.31 -7.34 6.83
C GLN A 44 -3.72 -5.88 6.68
N ILE A 45 -2.82 -4.93 6.99
CA ILE A 45 -3.07 -3.51 6.81
C ILE A 45 -3.29 -3.19 5.33
N ALA A 46 -2.49 -3.75 4.42
CA ALA A 46 -2.65 -3.54 2.98
C ALA A 46 -3.98 -4.09 2.43
N VAL A 47 -4.40 -5.27 2.90
CA VAL A 47 -5.71 -5.84 2.55
C VAL A 47 -6.85 -5.00 3.13
N ALA A 48 -6.76 -4.58 4.40
CA ALA A 48 -7.76 -3.73 5.02
C ALA A 48 -7.88 -2.37 4.31
N LEU A 49 -6.75 -1.80 3.88
CA LEU A 49 -6.70 -0.57 3.11
C LEU A 49 -7.46 -0.71 1.80
N LEU A 50 -7.22 -1.78 1.04
CA LEU A 50 -7.90 -2.01 -0.22
C LEU A 50 -9.40 -2.31 -0.04
N ASN A 51 -9.76 -3.10 0.97
CA ASN A 51 -11.15 -3.44 1.28
C ASN A 51 -11.97 -2.24 1.77
N ARG A 52 -11.34 -1.26 2.44
CA ARG A 52 -12.02 -0.03 2.89
C ARG A 52 -12.63 0.77 1.74
N PHE A 53 -12.08 0.59 0.54
CA PHE A 53 -12.48 1.26 -0.70
C PHE A 53 -12.97 0.23 -1.74
N ASP A 54 -13.60 -0.87 -1.30
CA ASP A 54 -14.25 -1.88 -2.14
C ASP A 54 -13.36 -2.53 -3.21
N GLY A 55 -12.04 -2.57 -2.99
CA GLY A 55 -11.10 -3.07 -4.00
C GLY A 55 -10.75 -2.06 -5.09
N ASP A 56 -11.34 -0.87 -5.07
CA ASP A 56 -11.14 0.18 -6.05
C ASP A 56 -9.95 1.06 -5.66
N ILE A 57 -8.84 0.85 -6.38
CA ILE A 57 -7.61 1.63 -6.20
C ILE A 57 -7.82 3.12 -6.49
N THR A 58 -8.78 3.48 -7.35
CA THR A 58 -9.05 4.88 -7.70
C THR A 58 -9.74 5.62 -6.55
N GLN A 59 -10.60 4.94 -5.81
CA GLN A 59 -11.20 5.50 -4.59
C GLN A 59 -10.15 5.70 -3.51
N LEU A 60 -9.29 4.69 -3.29
CA LEU A 60 -8.15 4.82 -2.38
C LEU A 60 -7.25 6.00 -2.78
N PHE A 61 -7.08 6.24 -4.07
CA PHE A 61 -6.31 7.35 -4.61
C PHE A 61 -6.88 8.72 -4.23
N SER A 62 -8.21 8.84 -4.32
CA SER A 62 -8.97 10.05 -3.95
C SER A 62 -9.12 10.28 -2.45
N ALA A 63 -8.89 9.24 -1.62
CA ALA A 63 -9.11 9.30 -0.19
C ALA A 63 -8.35 10.44 0.51
N SER A 64 -9.02 11.09 1.47
CA SER A 64 -8.41 12.11 2.32
C SER A 64 -7.49 11.49 3.38
N ILE A 65 -6.65 12.30 4.03
CA ILE A 65 -5.83 11.82 5.15
C ILE A 65 -6.72 11.34 6.30
N GLU A 66 -7.80 12.07 6.58
CA GLU A 66 -8.77 11.74 7.63
C GLU A 66 -9.43 10.38 7.38
N GLU A 67 -9.81 10.09 6.14
CA GLU A 67 -10.35 8.77 5.76
C GLU A 67 -9.32 7.66 5.95
N LEU A 68 -8.07 7.88 5.52
CA LEU A 68 -6.99 6.91 5.70
C LEU A 68 -6.70 6.62 7.18
N LEU A 69 -6.78 7.63 8.04
CA LEU A 69 -6.59 7.49 9.49
C LEU A 69 -7.68 6.66 10.18
N THR A 70 -8.83 6.42 9.53
CA THR A 70 -9.87 5.52 10.06
C THR A 70 -9.47 4.04 9.98
N ILE A 71 -8.43 3.71 9.21
CA ILE A 71 -7.99 2.34 8.97
C ILE A 71 -7.00 1.91 10.04
N GLU A 72 -7.30 0.81 10.72
CA GLU A 72 -6.42 0.30 11.77
C GLU A 72 -5.02 -0.02 11.22
N GLY A 73 -4.00 0.52 11.88
CA GLY A 73 -2.60 0.35 11.49
C GLY A 73 -2.09 1.38 10.48
N ILE A 74 -2.95 2.29 9.98
CA ILE A 74 -2.57 3.47 9.20
C ILE A 74 -2.55 4.69 10.13
N GLY A 75 -1.35 5.06 10.56
CA GLY A 75 -1.11 6.34 11.25
C GLY A 75 -0.74 7.44 10.26
N PHE A 76 -0.58 8.66 10.77
CA PHE A 76 -0.27 9.87 9.98
C PHE A 76 0.89 9.66 8.99
N VAL A 77 2.00 9.05 9.43
CA VAL A 77 3.16 8.78 8.57
C VAL A 77 2.79 7.94 7.35
N LYS A 78 2.03 6.84 7.52
CA LYS A 78 1.62 5.96 6.42
C LYS A 78 0.60 6.64 5.51
N ALA A 79 -0.32 7.42 6.09
CA ALA A 79 -1.28 8.21 5.30
C ALA A 79 -0.55 9.21 4.40
N CYS A 80 0.44 9.95 4.92
CA CYS A 80 1.27 10.86 4.12
C CYS A 80 2.05 10.12 3.02
N GLN A 81 2.63 8.95 3.33
CA GLN A 81 3.34 8.13 2.33
C GLN A 81 2.42 7.73 1.17
N ILE A 82 1.21 7.26 1.48
CA ILE A 82 0.20 6.88 0.48
C ILE A 82 -0.15 8.08 -0.40
N LYS A 83 -0.48 9.24 0.21
CA LYS A 83 -0.81 10.45 -0.55
C LYS A 83 0.34 10.93 -1.43
N ALA A 84 1.57 10.87 -0.92
CA ALA A 84 2.76 11.29 -1.68
C ALA A 84 2.97 10.41 -2.92
N VAL A 85 2.85 9.09 -2.80
CA VAL A 85 3.02 8.18 -3.95
C VAL A 85 1.94 8.39 -4.99
N PHE A 86 0.70 8.63 -4.58
CA PHE A 86 -0.39 8.92 -5.50
C PHE A 86 -0.21 10.24 -6.23
N GLU A 87 0.20 11.29 -5.54
CA GLU A 87 0.52 12.56 -6.20
C GLU A 87 1.69 12.42 -7.20
N LEU A 88 2.71 11.61 -6.87
CA LEU A 88 3.78 11.30 -7.82
C LEU A 88 3.26 10.56 -9.05
N ALA A 89 2.41 9.56 -8.87
CA ALA A 89 1.79 8.81 -9.98
C ALA A 89 0.96 9.74 -10.87
N ASN A 90 0.20 10.68 -10.29
CA ASN A 90 -0.53 11.71 -11.02
C ASN A 90 0.39 12.58 -11.88
N ARG A 91 1.48 13.11 -11.30
CA ARG A 91 2.42 13.96 -12.03
C ARG A 91 3.09 13.21 -13.17
N ILE A 92 3.43 11.94 -12.95
CA ILE A 92 4.00 11.07 -13.97
C ILE A 92 2.99 10.85 -15.10
N ALA A 93 1.74 10.50 -14.77
CA ALA A 93 0.69 10.29 -15.76
C ALA A 93 0.39 11.57 -16.56
N ALA A 94 0.34 12.73 -15.91
CA ALA A 94 0.16 14.02 -16.56
C ALA A 94 1.35 14.39 -17.46
N PHE A 95 2.57 14.00 -17.10
CA PHE A 95 3.77 14.23 -17.90
C PHE A 95 3.79 13.38 -19.18
N TYR A 96 3.42 12.10 -19.09
CA TYR A 96 3.37 11.20 -20.26
C TYR A 96 2.07 11.29 -21.07
N GLY A 97 1.04 11.96 -20.54
CA GLY A 97 -0.22 12.24 -21.24
C GLY A 97 -0.19 13.50 -22.12
N GLN A 98 0.99 14.11 -22.31
CA GLN A 98 1.25 15.25 -23.20
C GLN A 98 1.83 14.78 -24.54
#